data_AF-A0AAW0YUA0-F1
#
_entry.id   AF-A0AAW0YUA0-F1
#
_cell.length_a   1.000
_cell.length_b   1.000
_cell.length_c   1.000
_cell.angle_alpha   90.00
_cell.angle_beta   90.00
_cell.angle_gamma   90.00
#
_symmetry.space_group_name_H-M   'P 1'
#
loop_
_entity.id
_entity.type
_entity.pdbx_description
1 polymer ?
#
loop_
_entity_poly.entity_id
_entity_poly.type
_entity_poly.pdbx_seq_one_letter_code
_entity_poly.pdbx_strand_id
1 'polypeptide(L)'
;MASVKIFSLAVKTLAKPIANTIKAQATQHETFRDICIGLAQRMHRTEARMRMGLLNTEGGAIKPLNDTRAIQNGATTLAETFLFLVGAGLIVGESYRSSRKETKRRDDVTDRLESLEGEIGRLNNILEGGGKFQQDLEAVRERNENIERILNTVVSNGLRAGWISLGHKEEGSEVLKLLDASRKQEEGVAGLATAGEGVGTTKTR
;
A
#
# COMPACT_ATOMS: atom_id res chain seq x y z
N MET A 1 -20.66 -15.26 -25.66
CA MET A 1 -21.72 -15.62 -26.63
C MET A 1 -23.11 -15.69 -26.01
N ALA A 2 -23.30 -16.29 -24.83
CA ALA A 2 -24.63 -16.40 -24.20
C ALA A 2 -25.24 -15.06 -23.75
N SER A 3 -24.45 -14.18 -23.14
CA SER A 3 -24.90 -12.86 -22.67
C SER A 3 -25.44 -11.97 -23.80
N VAL A 4 -24.70 -11.87 -24.91
CA VAL A 4 -25.11 -11.10 -26.10
C VAL A 4 -26.42 -11.66 -26.69
N LYS A 5 -26.56 -12.99 -26.75
CA LYS A 5 -27.78 -13.65 -27.26
C LYS A 5 -28.99 -13.33 -26.36
N ILE A 6 -28.84 -13.46 -25.04
CA ILE A 6 -29.91 -13.16 -24.08
C ILE A 6 -30.28 -11.68 -24.12
N PHE A 7 -29.30 -10.78 -24.15
CA PHE A 7 -29.54 -9.35 -24.25
C PHE A 7 -30.29 -8.98 -25.54
N SER A 8 -29.84 -9.50 -26.69
CA SER A 8 -30.51 -9.24 -27.98
C SER A 8 -31.94 -9.78 -28.03
N LEU A 9 -32.20 -10.88 -27.33
CA LEU A 9 -33.53 -11.45 -27.21
C LEU A 9 -34.43 -10.62 -26.29
N ALA A 10 -33.89 -10.16 -25.15
CA ALA A 10 -34.57 -9.29 -24.20
C ALA A 10 -34.96 -7.94 -24.82
N VAL A 11 -34.05 -7.33 -25.60
CA VAL A 11 -34.37 -6.11 -26.36
C VAL A 11 -35.52 -6.38 -27.33
N LYS A 12 -35.48 -7.48 -28.08
CA LYS A 12 -36.57 -7.82 -29.02
C LYS A 12 -37.90 -8.13 -28.34
N THR A 13 -37.90 -8.78 -27.18
CA THR A 13 -39.14 -9.10 -26.44
C THR A 13 -39.74 -7.91 -25.74
N LEU A 14 -38.95 -6.92 -25.33
CA LEU A 14 -39.45 -5.69 -24.70
C LEU A 14 -39.75 -4.58 -25.71
N ALA A 15 -38.99 -4.47 -26.80
CA ALA A 15 -39.19 -3.41 -27.80
C ALA A 15 -40.55 -3.54 -28.51
N LYS A 16 -40.98 -4.76 -28.86
CA LYS A 16 -42.26 -5.01 -29.54
C LYS A 16 -43.50 -4.58 -28.74
N PRO A 17 -43.71 -5.01 -27.49
CA PRO A 17 -44.87 -4.60 -26.71
C PRO A 17 -44.85 -3.09 -26.45
N ILE A 18 -43.68 -2.50 -26.16
CA ILE A 18 -43.56 -1.06 -25.93
C ILE A 18 -43.85 -0.26 -27.20
N ALA A 19 -43.35 -0.69 -28.37
CA ALA A 19 -43.68 -0.04 -29.63
C ALA A 19 -45.18 -0.12 -29.95
N ASN A 20 -45.83 -1.25 -29.64
CA ASN A 20 -47.25 -1.44 -29.85
C ASN A 20 -48.10 -0.54 -28.93
N THR A 21 -47.70 -0.35 -27.67
CA THR A 21 -48.41 0.56 -26.75
C THR A 21 -48.24 2.02 -27.16
N ILE A 22 -47.02 2.42 -27.55
CA ILE A 22 -46.73 3.76 -28.08
C ILE A 22 -47.55 4.02 -29.36
N LYS A 23 -47.64 3.04 -30.26
CA LYS A 23 -48.46 3.14 -31.47
C LYS A 23 -49.95 3.31 -31.15
N ALA A 24 -50.48 2.57 -30.18
CA ALA A 24 -51.87 2.72 -29.75
C ALA A 24 -52.15 4.13 -29.18
N GLN A 25 -51.22 4.68 -28.39
CA GLN A 25 -51.36 6.05 -27.88
C GLN A 25 -51.22 7.11 -28.97
N ALA A 26 -50.33 6.91 -29.96
CA ALA A 26 -50.18 7.82 -31.10
C ALA A 26 -51.37 7.81 -32.06
N THR A 27 -52.23 6.80 -31.99
CA THR A 27 -53.52 6.81 -32.69
C THR A 27 -54.63 7.47 -31.90
N GLN A 28 -54.53 7.52 -30.57
CA GLN A 28 -55.54 8.10 -29.68
C GLN A 28 -55.30 9.59 -29.40
N HIS A 29 -54.04 10.05 -29.43
CA HIS A 29 -53.69 11.43 -29.12
C HIS A 29 -52.94 12.12 -30.27
N GLU A 30 -53.50 13.23 -30.75
CA GLU A 30 -52.95 14.03 -31.86
C GLU A 30 -51.62 14.69 -31.48
N THR A 31 -51.51 15.26 -30.27
CA THR A 31 -50.26 15.85 -29.78
C THR A 31 -49.13 14.83 -29.72
N PHE A 32 -49.45 13.59 -29.33
CA PHE A 32 -48.46 12.53 -29.25
C PHE A 32 -48.09 11.97 -30.64
N ARG A 33 -49.05 11.95 -31.58
CA ARG A 33 -48.79 11.67 -32.99
C ARG A 33 -47.74 12.63 -33.56
N ASP A 34 -47.89 13.93 -33.34
CA ASP A 34 -46.96 14.93 -33.87
C ASP A 34 -45.55 14.79 -33.27
N ILE A 35 -45.45 14.43 -31.99
CA ILE A 35 -44.18 14.11 -31.33
C ILE A 35 -43.52 12.90 -32.01
N CYS A 36 -44.28 11.83 -32.26
CA CYS A 36 -43.77 10.63 -32.92
C CYS A 36 -43.31 10.92 -34.36
N ILE A 37 -44.07 11.71 -35.12
CA ILE A 37 -43.73 12.12 -36.48
C ILE A 37 -42.48 13.00 -36.47
N GLY A 38 -42.42 14.00 -35.59
CA GLY A 38 -41.27 14.90 -35.45
C GLY A 38 -39.99 14.16 -35.08
N LEU A 39 -40.08 13.19 -34.15
CA LEU A 39 -38.94 12.34 -33.78
C LEU A 39 -38.52 11.41 -34.92
N ALA A 40 -39.47 10.77 -35.60
CA ALA A 40 -39.17 9.91 -36.74
C ALA A 40 -38.47 10.70 -37.85
N GLN A 41 -38.98 11.89 -38.18
CA GLN A 41 -38.38 12.76 -39.20
C GLN A 41 -37.02 13.30 -38.77
N ARG A 42 -36.86 13.73 -37.50
CA ARG A 42 -35.57 14.19 -36.98
C ARG A 42 -34.54 13.08 -37.10
N MET A 43 -34.86 11.88 -36.61
CA MET A 43 -33.94 10.76 -36.66
C MET A 43 -33.55 10.41 -38.09
N HIS A 44 -34.54 10.30 -38.98
CA HIS A 44 -34.33 9.99 -40.40
C HIS A 44 -33.47 11.05 -41.11
N ARG A 45 -33.60 12.33 -40.72
CA ARG A 45 -32.73 13.43 -41.21
C ARG A 45 -31.32 13.34 -40.65
N THR A 46 -31.15 13.02 -39.36
CA THR A 46 -29.81 12.81 -38.77
C THR A 46 -29.11 11.61 -39.40
N GLU A 47 -29.80 10.48 -39.59
CA GLU A 47 -29.24 9.29 -40.21
C GLU A 47 -28.84 9.58 -41.67
N ALA A 48 -29.71 10.25 -42.43
CA ALA A 48 -29.40 10.68 -43.79
C ALA A 48 -28.19 11.62 -43.81
N ARG A 49 -28.12 12.61 -42.90
CA ARG A 49 -27.01 13.55 -42.79
C ARG A 49 -25.69 12.85 -42.43
N MET A 50 -25.73 11.88 -41.51
CA MET A 50 -24.55 11.08 -41.14
C MET A 50 -24.09 10.22 -42.32
N ARG A 51 -25.01 9.54 -43.02
CA ARG A 51 -24.68 8.75 -44.22
C ARG A 51 -24.09 9.61 -45.33
N MET A 52 -24.69 10.78 -45.59
CA MET A 52 -24.19 11.72 -46.60
C MET A 52 -22.82 12.29 -46.20
N GLY A 53 -22.60 12.59 -44.91
CA GLY A 53 -21.31 13.04 -44.40
C GLY A 53 -20.21 11.98 -44.48
N LEU A 54 -20.55 10.69 -44.33
CA LEU A 54 -19.62 9.58 -44.48
C LEU A 54 -19.36 9.19 -45.94
N LEU A 55 -20.36 9.32 -46.81
CA LEU A 55 -20.29 8.89 -48.21
C LEU A 55 -19.98 10.05 -49.20
N ASN A 56 -19.87 11.28 -48.71
CA ASN A 56 -19.66 12.51 -49.49
C ASN A 56 -20.60 12.64 -50.71
N THR A 57 -21.85 12.20 -50.57
CA THR A 57 -22.87 12.28 -51.63
C THR A 57 -23.72 13.52 -51.46
N GLU A 58 -23.86 14.32 -52.52
CA GLU A 58 -24.63 15.56 -52.49
C GLU A 58 -26.16 15.30 -52.49
N GLY A 59 -26.80 15.63 -51.38
CA GLY A 59 -28.06 16.36 -51.38
C GLY A 59 -29.31 15.72 -51.99
N GLY A 60 -29.55 14.42 -51.79
CA GLY A 60 -30.85 13.82 -52.13
C GLY A 60 -31.98 14.36 -51.24
N ALA A 61 -33.00 15.00 -51.83
CA ALA A 61 -34.17 15.51 -51.11
C ALA A 61 -34.87 14.40 -50.31
N ILE A 62 -34.87 14.55 -48.97
CA ILE A 62 -35.48 13.57 -48.05
C ILE A 62 -36.99 13.73 -48.13
N LYS A 63 -37.65 12.84 -48.88
CA LYS A 63 -39.11 12.82 -49.01
C LYS A 63 -39.74 12.54 -47.63
N PRO A 64 -40.64 13.41 -47.13
CA PRO A 64 -41.32 13.16 -45.87
C PRO A 64 -42.15 11.87 -45.98
N LEU A 65 -42.05 11.03 -44.95
CA LEU A 65 -42.77 9.76 -44.88
C LEU A 65 -44.27 10.02 -44.67
N ASN A 66 -45.13 9.21 -45.30
CA ASN A 66 -46.57 9.19 -45.03
C ASN A 66 -46.81 9.05 -43.51
N ASP A 67 -47.72 9.84 -42.96
CA ASP A 67 -48.01 9.95 -41.52
C ASP A 67 -48.17 8.58 -40.85
N THR A 68 -48.81 7.62 -41.52
CA THR A 68 -49.01 6.27 -40.96
C THR A 68 -47.69 5.51 -40.77
N ARG A 69 -46.75 5.65 -41.71
CA ARG A 69 -45.42 5.04 -41.62
C ARG A 69 -44.52 5.81 -40.66
N ALA A 70 -44.64 7.14 -40.62
CA ALA A 70 -43.89 7.97 -39.67
C ALA A 70 -44.23 7.59 -38.22
N ILE A 71 -45.51 7.34 -37.93
CA ILE A 71 -45.95 6.88 -36.60
C ILE A 71 -45.37 5.50 -36.25
N GLN A 72 -45.39 4.54 -37.17
CA GLN A 72 -44.86 3.18 -36.90
C GLN A 72 -43.34 3.19 -36.66
N ASN A 73 -42.60 3.93 -37.49
CA ASN A 73 -41.15 4.04 -37.36
C ASN A 73 -40.77 4.86 -36.12
N GLY A 74 -41.50 5.95 -35.84
CA GLY A 74 -41.33 6.76 -34.64
C GLY A 74 -41.60 5.97 -33.35
N ALA A 75 -42.64 5.15 -33.32
CA ALA A 75 -42.99 4.33 -32.16
C ALA A 75 -41.92 3.27 -31.85
N THR A 76 -41.43 2.57 -32.88
CA THR A 76 -40.35 1.57 -32.72
C THR A 76 -39.07 2.23 -32.21
N THR A 77 -38.70 3.36 -32.81
CA THR A 77 -37.53 4.15 -32.42
C THR A 77 -37.61 4.65 -30.97
N LEU A 78 -38.77 5.18 -30.58
CA LEU A 78 -39.01 5.67 -29.22
C LEU A 78 -38.88 4.54 -28.20
N ALA A 79 -39.45 3.37 -28.50
CA ALA A 79 -39.36 2.20 -27.62
C ALA A 79 -37.90 1.74 -27.43
N GLU A 80 -37.14 1.64 -28.52
CA GLU A 80 -35.73 1.25 -28.47
C GLU A 80 -34.87 2.29 -27.73
N THR A 81 -35.07 3.57 -28.01
CA THR A 81 -34.36 4.67 -27.34
C THR A 81 -34.65 4.69 -25.84
N PHE A 82 -35.92 4.49 -25.45
CA PHE A 82 -36.31 4.42 -24.05
C PHE A 82 -35.61 3.27 -23.32
N LEU A 83 -35.63 2.06 -23.90
CA LEU A 83 -34.95 0.89 -23.32
C LEU A 83 -33.44 1.11 -23.21
N PHE A 84 -32.83 1.70 -24.23
CA PHE A 84 -31.40 2.00 -24.23
C PHE A 84 -31.04 3.04 -23.17
N LEU A 85 -31.86 4.08 -23.01
CA LEU A 85 -31.65 5.12 -22.00
C LEU A 85 -31.79 4.57 -20.59
N VAL A 86 -32.78 3.72 -20.32
CA VAL A 86 -32.93 3.04 -19.03
C VAL A 86 -31.73 2.12 -18.76
N GLY A 87 -31.30 1.33 -19.74
CA GLY A 87 -30.14 0.45 -19.61
C GLY A 87 -28.84 1.22 -19.40
N ALA A 88 -28.57 2.24 -20.23
CA ALA A 88 -27.39 3.10 -20.10
C ALA A 88 -27.40 3.87 -18.78
N GLY A 89 -28.56 4.39 -18.37
CA GLY A 89 -28.74 5.06 -17.08
C GLY A 89 -28.46 4.14 -15.90
N LEU A 90 -28.91 2.88 -15.95
CA LEU A 90 -28.59 1.88 -14.92
C LEU A 90 -27.09 1.56 -14.88
N ILE A 91 -26.45 1.38 -16.04
CA ILE A 91 -25.00 1.11 -16.12
C ILE A 91 -24.20 2.29 -15.56
N VAL A 92 -24.52 3.52 -15.98
CA VAL A 92 -23.85 4.73 -15.50
C VAL A 92 -24.12 4.95 -14.01
N GLY A 93 -25.36 4.74 -13.56
CA GLY A 93 -25.73 4.86 -12.15
C GLY A 93 -25.00 3.83 -11.27
N GLU A 94 -24.91 2.59 -11.72
CA GLU A 94 -24.13 1.57 -11.02
C GLU A 94 -22.63 1.86 -11.09
N SER A 95 -22.10 2.29 -12.23
CA SER A 95 -20.70 2.67 -12.40
C SER A 95 -20.31 3.81 -11.45
N TYR A 96 -21.14 4.84 -11.35
CA TYR A 96 -20.96 5.96 -10.42
C TYR A 96 -20.95 5.48 -8.96
N ARG A 97 -21.85 4.57 -8.59
CA ARG A 97 -21.89 3.96 -7.25
C ARG A 97 -20.71 3.01 -6.99
N SER A 98 -20.29 2.26 -8.00
CA SER A 98 -19.25 1.24 -7.95
C SER A 98 -17.84 1.85 -7.85
N SER A 99 -17.61 2.98 -8.52
CA SER A 99 -16.34 3.71 -8.50
C SER A 99 -15.91 4.10 -7.07
N ARG A 100 -16.86 4.40 -6.17
CA ARG A 100 -16.56 4.64 -4.75
C ARG A 100 -16.08 3.40 -3.99
N LYS A 101 -16.46 2.19 -4.41
CA LYS A 101 -16.01 0.93 -3.79
C LYS A 101 -14.66 0.46 -4.35
N GLU A 102 -14.43 0.67 -5.64
CA GLU A 102 -13.16 0.29 -6.29
C GLU A 102 -12.00 1.16 -5.80
N THR A 103 -12.21 2.48 -5.64
CA THR A 103 -11.18 3.39 -5.13
C THR A 103 -10.70 2.96 -3.75
N LYS A 104 -11.61 2.68 -2.82
CA LYS A 104 -11.27 2.20 -1.47
C LYS A 104 -10.51 0.87 -1.47
N ARG A 105 -10.78 0.00 -2.45
CA ARG A 105 -10.05 -1.28 -2.60
C ARG A 105 -8.66 -1.07 -3.19
N ARG A 106 -8.49 -0.10 -4.09
CA ARG A 106 -7.17 0.28 -4.63
C ARG A 106 -6.31 0.97 -3.56
N ASP A 107 -6.91 1.82 -2.73
CA ASP A 107 -6.24 2.46 -1.60
C ASP A 107 -5.74 1.41 -0.61
N ASP A 108 -6.59 0.48 -0.16
CA ASP A 108 -6.17 -0.60 0.78
C ASP A 108 -5.05 -1.49 0.21
N VAL A 109 -5.06 -1.77 -1.09
CA VAL A 109 -3.97 -2.53 -1.73
C VAL A 109 -2.68 -1.73 -1.77
N THR A 110 -2.76 -0.42 -2.00
CA THR A 110 -1.59 0.48 -2.02
C THR A 110 -0.97 0.59 -0.64
N ASP A 111 -1.80 0.79 0.39
CA ASP A 111 -1.36 0.83 1.79
C ASP A 111 -0.67 -0.48 2.22
N ARG A 112 -1.17 -1.63 1.77
CA ARG A 112 -0.55 -2.94 2.03
C ARG A 112 0.79 -3.10 1.31
N LEU A 113 0.91 -2.61 0.08
CA LEU A 113 2.17 -2.65 -0.66
C LEU A 113 3.23 -1.78 0.00
N GLU A 114 2.87 -0.56 0.41
CA GLU A 114 3.77 0.35 1.14
C GLU A 114 4.24 -0.25 2.48
N SER A 115 3.33 -0.89 3.23
CA SER A 115 3.68 -1.59 4.46
C SER A 115 4.65 -2.76 4.22
N LEU A 116 4.42 -3.56 3.18
CA LEU A 116 5.29 -4.70 2.83
C LEU A 116 6.67 -4.22 2.37
N GLU A 117 6.73 -3.18 1.55
CA GLU A 117 8.00 -2.59 1.09
C GLU A 117 8.78 -1.98 2.27
N GLY A 118 8.09 -1.33 3.20
CA GLY A 118 8.69 -0.85 4.45
C GLY A 118 9.22 -1.96 5.34
N GLU A 119 8.53 -3.11 5.43
CA GLU A 119 8.98 -4.28 6.19
C GLU A 119 10.21 -4.94 5.55
N ILE A 120 10.22 -5.10 4.23
CA ILE A 120 11.39 -5.55 3.47
C ILE A 120 12.58 -4.60 3.69
N GLY A 121 12.34 -3.29 3.63
CA GLY A 121 13.38 -2.28 3.89
C GLY A 121 13.94 -2.36 5.31
N ARG A 122 13.09 -2.52 6.33
CA ARG A 122 13.53 -2.75 7.71
C ARG A 122 14.36 -4.01 7.85
N LEU A 123 13.91 -5.11 7.24
CA LEU A 123 14.62 -6.39 7.31
C LEU A 123 15.98 -6.31 6.61
N ASN A 124 16.05 -5.63 5.46
CA ASN A 124 17.31 -5.40 4.76
C ASN A 124 18.28 -4.55 5.59
N ASN A 125 17.80 -3.48 6.25
CA ASN A 125 18.64 -2.69 7.16
C ASN A 125 19.18 -3.51 8.34
N ILE A 126 18.40 -4.44 8.89
CA ILE A 126 18.85 -5.33 9.96
C ILE A 126 19.91 -6.30 9.44
N LEU A 127 19.72 -6.86 8.23
CA LEU A 127 20.70 -7.74 7.60
C LEU A 127 22.02 -7.00 7.30
N GLU A 128 21.95 -5.77 6.78
CA GLU A 128 23.12 -4.91 6.57
C GLU A 128 23.84 -4.58 7.90
N GLY A 129 23.08 -4.33 8.98
CA GLY A 129 23.62 -4.12 10.31
C GLY A 129 24.32 -5.37 10.88
N GLY A 130 23.73 -6.56 10.66
CA GLY A 130 24.33 -7.84 11.04
C GLY A 130 25.63 -8.14 10.30
N GLY A 131 25.70 -7.82 9.00
CA GLY A 131 26.92 -7.94 8.21
C GLY A 131 28.05 -7.03 8.71
N LYS A 132 27.73 -5.79 9.10
CA LYS A 132 28.71 -4.87 9.71
C LYS A 132 29.23 -5.38 11.05
N PHE A 133 28.36 -5.94 11.90
CA PHE A 133 28.78 -6.53 13.16
C PHE A 133 29.76 -7.70 12.96
N GLN A 134 29.53 -8.51 11.94
CA GLN A 134 30.42 -9.62 11.60
C GLN A 134 31.80 -9.13 11.14
N GLN A 135 31.85 -8.04 10.38
CA GLN A 135 33.10 -7.37 9.97
C GLN A 135 33.83 -6.73 11.15
N ASP A 136 33.11 -6.10 12.08
CA ASP A 136 33.67 -5.53 13.30
C ASP A 136 34.26 -6.62 14.20
N LEU A 137 33.63 -7.80 14.29
CA LEU A 137 34.17 -8.95 15.04
C LEU A 137 35.47 -9.49 14.43
N GLU A 138 35.58 -9.54 13.10
CA GLU A 138 36.83 -9.91 12.41
C GLU A 138 37.93 -8.87 12.67
N ALA A 139 37.60 -7.58 12.60
CA ALA A 139 38.54 -6.49 12.90
C ALA A 139 39.01 -6.51 14.36
N VAL A 140 38.16 -6.91 15.32
CA VAL A 140 38.55 -7.07 16.73
C VAL A 140 39.50 -8.26 16.91
N ARG A 141 39.29 -9.37 16.20
CA ARG A 141 40.23 -10.52 16.23
C ARG A 141 41.60 -10.15 15.67
N GLU A 142 41.64 -9.44 14.55
CA GLU A 142 42.89 -9.00 13.93
C GLU A 142 43.70 -8.06 14.84
N ARG A 143 43.02 -7.17 15.58
CA ARG A 143 43.66 -6.31 16.58
C ARG A 143 44.28 -7.12 17.72
N ASN A 144 43.61 -8.16 18.20
CA ASN A 144 44.15 -9.02 19.25
C ASN A 144 45.41 -9.76 18.79
N GLU A 145 45.42 -10.28 17.55
CA GLU A 145 46.63 -10.92 16.99
C GLU A 145 47.80 -9.95 16.84
N ASN A 146 47.52 -8.70 16.45
CA ASN A 146 48.56 -7.68 16.34
C ASN A 146 49.09 -7.27 17.73
N ILE A 147 48.21 -7.16 18.72
CA ILE A 147 48.59 -6.92 20.13
C ILE A 147 49.49 -8.06 20.62
N GLU A 148 49.17 -9.32 20.33
CA GLU A 148 50.01 -10.46 20.69
C GLU A 148 51.40 -10.40 20.05
N ARG A 149 51.51 -9.96 18.79
CA ARG A 149 52.81 -9.76 18.12
C ARG A 149 53.60 -8.61 18.73
N ILE A 150 52.94 -7.50 19.03
CA ILE A 150 53.57 -6.35 19.70
C ILE A 150 54.04 -6.75 21.10
N LEU A 151 53.20 -7.44 21.89
CA LEU A 151 53.56 -7.94 23.21
C LEU A 151 54.76 -8.89 23.12
N ASN A 152 54.77 -9.86 22.20
CA ASN A 152 55.92 -10.73 22.01
C ASN A 152 57.19 -9.98 21.59
N THR A 153 57.07 -8.94 20.76
CA THR A 153 58.20 -8.12 20.32
C THR A 153 58.74 -7.25 21.45
N VAL A 154 57.86 -6.63 22.24
CA VAL A 154 58.22 -5.81 23.40
C VAL A 154 58.80 -6.68 24.52
N VAL A 155 58.19 -7.82 24.81
CA VAL A 155 58.67 -8.78 25.82
C VAL A 155 60.02 -9.35 25.40
N SER A 156 60.19 -9.77 24.15
CA SER A 156 61.48 -10.32 23.67
C SER A 156 62.59 -9.27 23.63
N ASN A 157 62.30 -8.03 23.17
CA ASN A 157 63.25 -6.93 23.22
C ASN A 157 63.55 -6.49 24.66
N GLY A 158 62.55 -6.44 25.54
CA GLY A 158 62.70 -6.13 26.95
C GLY A 158 63.47 -7.21 27.74
N LEU A 159 63.29 -8.49 27.39
CA LEU A 159 64.10 -9.61 27.87
C LEU A 159 65.56 -9.48 27.43
N ARG A 160 65.78 -9.17 26.13
CA ARG A 160 67.13 -8.94 25.58
C ARG A 160 67.80 -7.69 26.15
N ALA A 161 67.05 -6.64 26.45
CA ALA A 161 67.51 -5.40 27.05
C ALA A 161 67.60 -5.45 28.60
N GLY A 162 67.27 -6.59 29.22
CA GLY A 162 67.43 -6.82 30.66
C GLY A 162 66.37 -6.16 31.55
N TRP A 163 65.27 -5.63 31.00
CA TRP A 163 64.24 -4.88 31.75
C TRP A 163 63.43 -5.74 32.73
N ILE A 164 63.23 -7.04 32.44
CA ILE A 164 62.58 -7.98 33.38
C ILE A 164 63.39 -8.12 34.68
N SER A 165 64.70 -7.88 34.63
CA SER A 165 65.54 -7.92 35.83
C SER A 165 65.47 -6.63 36.66
N LEU A 166 64.91 -5.53 36.13
CA LEU A 166 64.78 -4.25 36.85
C LEU A 166 63.48 -4.13 37.64
N GLY A 167 62.42 -4.87 37.29
CA GLY A 167 61.11 -4.80 37.97
C GLY A 167 61.01 -5.56 39.29
N HIS A 168 62.00 -6.39 39.65
CA HIS A 168 61.97 -7.21 40.87
C HIS A 168 62.78 -6.64 42.04
N LYS A 169 63.13 -5.35 42.03
CA LYS A 169 63.82 -4.70 43.15
C LYS A 169 63.10 -3.41 43.56
N GLU A 170 62.35 -3.53 44.66
CA GLU A 170 62.03 -2.50 45.67
C GLU A 170 60.62 -1.90 45.80
N GLU A 171 59.78 -1.77 44.76
CA GLU A 171 58.47 -1.09 44.97
C GLU A 171 57.40 -1.93 45.68
N GLY A 172 57.43 -3.26 45.55
CA GLY A 172 56.49 -4.15 46.26
C GLY A 172 56.67 -4.12 47.79
N SER A 173 57.87 -3.75 48.28
CA SER A 173 58.17 -3.75 49.71
C SER A 173 57.60 -2.54 50.45
N GLU A 174 57.51 -1.38 49.79
CA GLU A 174 56.90 -0.19 50.39
C GLU A 174 55.37 -0.29 50.41
N VAL A 175 54.77 -0.81 49.33
CA VAL A 175 53.31 -1.02 49.28
C VAL A 175 52.85 -2.08 50.29
N LEU A 176 53.63 -3.17 50.46
CA LEU A 176 53.39 -4.15 51.52
C LEU A 176 53.57 -3.56 52.92
N LYS A 177 54.58 -2.72 53.15
CA LYS A 177 54.77 -2.00 54.42
C LYS A 177 53.64 -1.01 54.71
N LEU A 178 53.11 -0.33 53.69
CA LEU A 178 51.98 0.61 53.83
C LEU A 178 50.66 -0.13 54.11
N LEU A 179 50.46 -1.32 53.51
CA LEU A 179 49.32 -2.17 53.81
C LEU A 179 49.39 -2.79 55.22
N ASP A 180 50.56 -3.25 55.67
CA ASP A 180 50.75 -3.75 57.03
C ASP A 180 50.67 -2.64 58.08
N ALA A 181 51.11 -1.42 57.76
CA ALA A 181 50.95 -0.25 58.62
C ALA A 181 49.47 0.14 58.77
N SER A 182 48.70 0.17 57.68
CA SER A 182 47.24 0.37 57.73
C SER A 182 46.52 -0.76 58.49
N ARG A 183 46.94 -2.02 58.31
CA ARG A 183 46.36 -3.17 59.03
C ARG A 183 46.60 -3.09 60.54
N LYS A 184 47.81 -2.69 60.99
CA LYS A 184 48.09 -2.46 62.41
C LYS A 184 47.30 -1.28 62.99
N GLN A 185 47.00 -0.27 62.18
CA GLN A 185 46.19 0.86 62.60
C GLN A 185 44.72 0.48 62.77
N GLU A 186 44.17 -0.42 61.96
CA GLU A 186 42.83 -0.99 62.16
C GLU A 186 42.75 -1.91 63.39
N GLU A 187 43.76 -2.76 63.64
CA GLU A 187 43.78 -3.63 64.82
C GLU A 187 43.92 -2.85 66.14
N GLY A 188 44.66 -1.73 66.14
CA GLY A 188 44.77 -0.83 67.29
C GLY A 188 43.47 -0.10 67.64
N VAL A 189 42.60 0.15 66.65
CA VAL A 189 41.27 0.77 66.87
C VAL A 189 40.23 -0.28 67.26
N ALA A 190 40.32 -1.50 66.71
CA ALA A 190 39.44 -2.61 67.07
C ALA A 190 39.64 -3.11 68.53
N GLY A 191 40.85 -2.99 69.08
CA GLY A 191 41.13 -3.32 70.48
C GLY A 191 40.53 -2.37 71.53
N LEU A 192 40.06 -1.18 71.11
CA LEU A 192 39.36 -0.23 72.00
C LEU A 192 37.83 -0.32 71.89
N ALA A 193 37.31 -1.04 70.89
CA ALA A 193 35.88 -1.11 70.57
C ALA A 193 35.19 -2.41 71.03
N THR A 194 35.89 -3.31 71.74
CA THR A 194 35.31 -4.52 72.37
C THR A 194 34.76 -4.27 73.78
N ALA A 195 34.58 -3.00 74.18
CA ALA A 195 33.73 -2.59 75.30
C ALA A 195 32.43 -1.97 74.76
N GLY A 196 31.56 -2.82 74.21
CA GLY A 196 30.33 -2.35 73.56
C GLY A 196 29.51 -3.48 72.95
N GLU A 197 29.34 -4.59 73.67
CA GLU A 197 28.32 -5.59 73.35
C GLU A 197 26.94 -4.93 73.31
N GLY A 198 26.17 -5.20 72.24
CA GLY A 198 24.72 -5.16 72.36
C GLY A 198 23.93 -4.85 71.09
N VAL A 199 23.56 -5.91 70.37
CA VAL A 199 22.25 -6.09 69.71
C VAL A 199 22.04 -5.42 68.33
N GLY A 200 22.26 -6.22 67.28
CA GLY A 200 21.32 -6.32 66.14
C GLY A 200 20.11 -7.17 66.56
N THR A 201 18.95 -7.24 65.88
CA THR A 201 18.65 -7.18 64.45
C THR A 201 17.12 -7.08 64.26
N THR A 202 16.70 -6.59 63.08
CA THR A 202 15.54 -7.05 62.26
C THR A 202 14.14 -7.24 62.85
N LYS A 203 13.14 -6.54 62.28
CA LYS A 203 11.90 -7.19 61.81
C LYS A 203 11.19 -6.39 60.70
N THR A 204 11.35 -6.83 59.46
CA THR A 204 10.37 -6.65 58.39
C THR A 204 9.53 -7.92 58.27
N ARG A 205 8.21 -7.72 58.30
CA ARG A 205 7.11 -8.60 57.83
C ARG A 205 6.94 -9.97 58.49
#